data_AF-A0A961FX90-F1
#
_entry.id   AF-A0A961FX90-F1
#
_cell.length_a   1.000
_cell.length_b   1.000
_cell.length_c   1.000
_cell.angle_alpha   90.00
_cell.angle_beta   90.00
_cell.angle_gamma   90.00
#
_symmetry.space_group_name_H-M   'P 1'
#
loop_
_entity.id
_entity.type
_entity.pdbx_description
1 polymer ?
#
loop_
_entity_poly.entity_id
_entity_poly.type
_entity_poly.pdbx_seq_one_letter_code
_entity_poly.pdbx_strand_id
1 'polypeptide(L)' 'MNNEFEILSAFLESFEPEVSGRSAEPVSDADRDKIERFARGELGADERAAVAPMLAANENAMRVLLRALGKGA' A
#
# COMPACT_ATOMS: atom_id res chain seq x y z
N MET A 1 -13.95 -0.55 -18.30
CA MET A 1 -14.46 -0.18 -16.97
C MET A 1 -13.27 0.01 -16.02
N ASN A 2 -12.25 0.79 -16.44
CA ASN A 2 -10.92 0.82 -15.79
C ASN A 2 -10.50 2.21 -15.30
N ASN A 3 -11.35 3.23 -15.45
CA ASN A 3 -10.90 4.62 -15.29
C ASN A 3 -10.87 5.08 -13.82
N GLU A 4 -11.78 4.57 -12.98
CA GLU A 4 -11.93 5.02 -11.60
C GLU A 4 -10.74 4.62 -10.70
N PHE A 5 -10.18 3.43 -10.92
CA PHE A 5 -9.04 2.93 -10.15
C PHE A 5 -7.72 3.60 -10.57
N GLU A 6 -7.57 3.91 -11.86
CA GLU A 6 -6.45 4.71 -12.37
C GLU A 6 -6.49 6.15 -11.83
N ILE A 7 -7.68 6.77 -11.80
CA ILE A 7 -7.88 8.10 -11.22
C ILE A 7 -7.58 8.08 -9.72
N LEU A 8 -8.03 7.06 -8.98
CA LEU A 8 -7.76 6.94 -7.55
C LEU A 8 -6.26 6.75 -7.28
N SER A 9 -5.58 5.96 -8.11
CA SER A 9 -4.14 5.71 -7.99
C SER A 9 -3.33 6.98 -8.28
N ALA A 10 -3.63 7.68 -9.38
CA ALA A 10 -3.01 8.96 -9.71
C ALA A 10 -3.28 10.05 -8.65
N PHE A 11 -4.47 10.05 -8.06
CA PHE A 11 -4.82 10.95 -6.96
C PHE A 11 -3.99 10.65 -5.71
N LEU A 12 -3.89 9.39 -5.30
CA LEU A 12 -3.09 8.96 -4.14
C LEU A 12 -1.59 9.23 -4.34
N GLU A 13 -1.08 9.09 -5.56
CA GLU A 13 0.30 9.46 -5.92
C GLU A 13 0.51 10.99 -5.87
N SER A 14 -0.48 11.79 -6.29
CA SER A 14 -0.40 13.26 -6.24
C SER A 14 -0.54 13.84 -4.83
N PHE A 15 -1.13 13.08 -3.90
CA PHE A 15 -1.29 13.39 -2.49
C PHE A 15 -0.15 12.82 -1.64
N GLU A 16 1.07 12.76 -2.19
CA GLU A 16 2.30 12.75 -1.39
C GLU A 16 2.73 14.20 -1.10
N PRO A 17 2.08 14.97 -0.19
CA PRO A 17 2.84 15.99 0.50
C PRO A 17 3.98 15.23 1.17
N GLU A 18 5.20 15.72 1.08
CA GLU A 18 6.31 15.19 1.89
C GLU A 18 5.88 15.28 3.36
N VAL A 19 5.25 14.21 3.88
CA VAL A 19 4.92 14.11 5.29
C VAL A 19 6.25 13.82 5.95
N SER A 20 6.96 14.91 6.29
CA SER A 20 8.22 14.88 7.01
C SER A 20 8.10 13.90 8.19
N GLY A 21 8.81 12.77 8.11
CA GLY A 21 8.76 11.70 9.10
C GLY A 21 8.34 10.31 8.58
N ARG A 22 7.90 10.16 7.33
CA ARG A 22 7.72 8.83 6.72
C ARG A 22 9.07 8.22 6.36
N SER A 23 9.24 6.94 6.69
CA SER A 23 10.42 6.21 6.27
C SER A 23 10.32 5.89 4.77
N ALA A 24 11.42 6.14 4.04
CA ALA A 24 11.63 5.65 2.68
C ALA A 24 12.57 4.43 2.68
N GLU A 25 12.70 3.74 3.82
CA GLU A 25 13.50 2.53 3.91
C GLU A 25 12.89 1.40 3.06
N PRO A 26 13.73 0.49 2.55
CA PRO A 26 13.26 -0.72 1.88
C PRO A 26 12.29 -1.51 2.77
N VAL A 27 11.17 -1.93 2.19
CA VAL A 27 10.21 -2.81 2.87
C VAL A 27 10.82 -4.20 3.01
N SER A 28 10.75 -4.77 4.22
CA SER A 28 11.23 -6.13 4.48
C SER A 28 10.42 -7.17 3.69
N ASP A 29 10.99 -8.35 3.45
CA ASP A 29 10.29 -9.41 2.73
C ASP A 29 9.01 -9.88 3.47
N ALA A 30 9.03 -9.88 4.80
CA ALA A 30 7.88 -10.24 5.62
C ALA A 30 6.75 -9.20 5.49
N ASP A 31 7.09 -7.91 5.51
CA ASP A 31 6.11 -6.84 5.34
C ASP A 31 5.56 -6.81 3.91
N ARG A 32 6.40 -7.09 2.91
CA ARG A 32 5.98 -7.24 1.51
C ARG A 32 4.94 -8.35 1.37
N ASP A 33 5.21 -9.55 1.89
CA ASP A 33 4.25 -10.67 1.86
C ASP A 33 2.92 -10.28 2.53
N LYS A 34 3.00 -9.61 3.68
CA LYS A 34 1.81 -9.12 4.40
C LYS A 34 1.00 -8.12 3.57
N ILE A 35 1.65 -7.19 2.88
CA ILE A 35 0.99 -6.22 1.98
C ILE A 35 0.36 -6.92 0.78
N GLU A 36 1.01 -7.92 0.20
CA GLU A 36 0.47 -8.68 -0.92
C GLU A 36 -0.75 -9.50 -0.52
N ARG A 37 -0.70 -10.19 0.63
CA ARG A 37 -1.85 -10.91 1.20
C ARG A 37 -2.99 -9.96 1.56
N PHE A 38 -2.67 -8.75 2.03
CA PHE A 38 -3.66 -7.69 2.25
C PHE A 38 -4.35 -7.29 0.95
N ALA A 39 -3.59 -7.06 -0.12
CA ALA A 39 -4.13 -6.69 -1.44
C ALA A 39 -5.05 -7.77 -2.02
N ARG A 40 -4.80 -9.05 -1.73
CA ARG A 40 -5.64 -10.19 -2.15
C ARG A 40 -6.85 -10.45 -1.24
N GLY A 41 -6.98 -9.72 -0.12
CA GLY A 41 -8.06 -9.94 0.84
C GLY A 41 -7.89 -11.19 1.72
N GLU A 42 -6.69 -11.76 1.77
CA GLU A 42 -6.38 -13.03 2.45
C GLU A 42 -6.05 -12.87 3.95
N LEU A 43 -5.98 -11.63 4.45
CA LEU A 43 -5.70 -11.36 5.87
C LEU A 43 -6.96 -11.43 6.73
N GLY A 44 -6.79 -11.86 7.99
CA GLY A 44 -7.82 -11.77 9.03
C GLY A 44 -8.07 -10.33 9.49
N ALA A 45 -9.12 -10.10 10.29
CA ALA A 45 -9.50 -8.74 10.75
C ALA A 45 -8.36 -8.04 11.53
N ASP A 46 -7.72 -8.75 12.45
CA ASP A 46 -6.64 -8.22 13.28
C ASP A 46 -5.38 -7.91 12.45
N GLU A 47 -5.07 -8.77 11.48
CA GLU A 47 -3.92 -8.59 10.59
C GLU A 47 -4.12 -7.38 9.67
N ARG A 48 -5.34 -7.14 9.17
CA ARG A 48 -5.68 -5.96 8.35
C ARG A 48 -5.50 -4.67 9.15
N ALA A 49 -5.95 -4.64 10.40
CA ALA A 49 -5.80 -3.46 11.26
C ALA A 49 -4.33 -3.09 11.47
N ALA A 50 -3.45 -4.09 11.53
CA ALA A 50 -2.00 -3.88 11.67
C ALA A 50 -1.31 -3.40 10.38
N VAL A 51 -1.93 -3.52 9.19
CA VAL A 51 -1.34 -3.08 7.91
C VAL A 51 -1.48 -1.57 7.73
N ALA A 52 -2.59 -0.96 8.18
CA ALA A 52 -2.83 0.48 8.05
C ALA A 52 -1.70 1.36 8.63
N PRO A 53 -1.22 1.18 9.88
CA PRO A 53 -0.13 1.99 10.42
C PRO A 53 1.20 1.77 9.70
N MET A 54 1.47 0.56 9.20
CA MET A 54 2.68 0.25 8.42
C MET A 54 2.69 0.99 7.08
N LEU A 55 1.56 0.99 6.36
CA LEU A 55 1.40 1.76 5.12
C LEU A 55 1.50 3.27 5.36
N ALA A 56 0.98 3.75 6.50
CA ALA A 56 1.08 5.15 6.88
C ALA A 56 2.53 5.55 7.22
N ALA A 57 3.31 4.68 7.84
CA ALA A 57 4.67 4.98 8.28
C ALA A 57 5.75 4.86 7.18
N ASN A 58 5.50 4.07 6.13
CA ASN A 58 6.49 3.80 5.08
C ASN A 58 5.91 4.02 3.67
N GLU A 59 6.52 4.91 2.90
CA GLU A 59 6.10 5.23 1.53
C GLU A 59 6.29 4.06 0.57
N ASN A 60 7.41 3.34 0.66
CA ASN A 60 7.65 2.15 -0.15
C ASN A 60 6.63 1.05 0.13
N ALA A 61 6.09 0.95 1.35
CA ALA A 61 5.02 0.01 1.67
C ALA A 61 3.73 0.35 0.89
N MET A 62 3.40 1.64 0.75
CA MET A 62 2.29 2.10 -0.09
C MET A 62 2.53 1.78 -1.57
N ARG A 63 3.75 2.02 -2.07
CA ARG A 63 4.12 1.68 -3.45
C ARG A 63 4.00 0.17 -3.72
N VAL A 64 4.34 -0.68 -2.75
CA VAL A 64 4.13 -2.14 -2.86
C VAL A 64 2.65 -2.47 -2.94
N LEU A 65 1.81 -1.85 -2.11
CA LEU A 65 0.36 -2.07 -2.15
C LEU A 65 -0.24 -1.66 -3.50
N LEU A 66 0.08 -0.47 -4.00
CA LEU A 66 -0.41 0.02 -5.30
C LEU A 66 -0.02 -0.94 -6.44
N ARG A 67 1.23 -1.45 -6.43
CA ARG A 67 1.68 -2.46 -7.41
C ARG A 67 0.95 -3.79 -7.26
N ALA A 68 0.67 -4.23 -6.04
CA ALA A 68 -0.06 -5.47 -5.80
C ALA A 68 -1.52 -5.38 -6.27
N LEU A 69 -2.17 -4.23 -6.05
CA LEU A 69 -3.53 -3.96 -6.53
C LEU A 69 -3.59 -3.83 -8.06
N GLY A 70 -2.62 -3.13 -8.67
CA GLY A 70 -2.55 -2.97 -10.13
C GLY A 70 -2.26 -4.28 -10.90
N LYS A 71 -1.66 -5.28 -10.25
CA LYS A 71 -1.49 -6.64 -10.82
C LYS A 71 -2.74 -7.52 -10.69
N GLY A 72 -3.70 -7.12 -9.87
CA GLY A 72 -4.95 -7.84 -9.61
C GLY A 72 -6.14 -7.37 -10.45
N ALA A 73 -5.93 -6.46 -11.39
CA ALA A 73 -6.92 -5.97 -12.36
C ALA A 73 -6.77 -6.66 -13.72
#